data_AF-A0A1E5FTJ4-F1
#
_entry.id   AF-A0A1E5FTJ4-F1
#
_cell.length_a   1.000
_cell.length_b   1.000
_cell.length_c   1.000
_cell.angle_alpha   90.00
_cell.angle_beta   90.00
_cell.angle_gamma   90.00
#
_symmetry.space_group_name_H-M   'P 1'
#
loop_
_entity.id
_entity.type
_entity.pdbx_description
1 polymer ?
#
loop_
_entity_poly.entity_id
_entity_poly.type
_entity_poly.pdbx_seq_one_letter_code
_entity_poly.pdbx_strand_id
1 'polypeptide(L)'
;MLNVQRTNTNVSEFKNTDTNRVLSSAKGISLSDAKKQVLTSAKMFEAGVSMNILNQPSSAGTQIDNHAKSLSDVLKKISSDGTNHTVVFNNKEMPLTELFEKQFSPMSSNSDQIGRQPKESKEPLKNWLIRELNIPTGEKNHASMLTKIKAISTFGTTVWQLLNPPEGNDHKDFSKNQRKNSDALSSILGKDVFPLFKEFSQKTRTKVFDDSLTRARSERMPMIRDENGVLKAVDGKYEDAAKYGLGFGQVVQKVNDENSLEQHKLLDALNGNKNINGIPRENAPIQDLTRPYMMSESEMASMPQSYKNLGLSDGMTRHKLHHGTGINRWQPYGMHALESSYKGKPYAGAQSGGTCDILLAATILSGESMYGKTDKVMPLTLGAAAFMNYGGYHTFNEVVPIGEAMSHGKPFVPSNKSALQKSDLYDRVQAHTKKHLKPMTFNVISSYKNVHNDIVDQLKQEHKSLSLDINDLSDTIYYTK
;
A
#
# COMPACT_ATOMS: atom_id res chain seq x y z
N MET A 1 10.43 26.68 12.96
CA MET A 1 9.22 26.03 13.50
C MET A 1 8.12 26.10 12.44
N LEU A 2 7.20 25.13 12.40
CA LEU A 2 6.09 25.10 11.45
C LEU A 2 4.80 25.35 12.19
N ASN A 3 4.38 26.61 12.21
CA ASN A 3 3.07 26.99 12.73
C ASN A 3 2.03 26.71 11.64
N VAL A 4 1.12 25.77 11.90
CA VAL A 4 0.18 25.27 10.89
C VAL A 4 -1.26 25.39 11.37
N GLN A 5 -2.12 25.95 10.51
CA GLN A 5 -3.56 26.04 10.74
C GLN A 5 -4.32 25.27 9.66
N ARG A 6 -5.35 24.53 10.10
CA ARG A 6 -6.35 23.93 9.21
C ARG A 6 -7.30 25.04 8.75
N THR A 7 -7.30 25.33 7.45
CA THR A 7 -8.07 26.46 6.88
C THR A 7 -9.45 26.05 6.38
N ASN A 8 -9.67 24.76 6.11
CA ASN A 8 -10.97 24.23 5.70
C ASN A 8 -11.18 22.81 6.26
N THR A 9 -12.27 22.61 7.01
CA THR A 9 -12.59 21.31 7.61
C THR A 9 -12.95 20.24 6.56
N ASN A 10 -13.39 20.64 5.38
CA ASN A 10 -13.90 19.71 4.37
C ASN A 10 -12.84 19.24 3.36
N VAL A 11 -11.67 19.92 3.27
CA VAL A 11 -10.65 19.66 2.22
C VAL A 11 -9.26 19.34 2.82
N SER A 12 -9.16 19.17 4.14
CA SER A 12 -7.89 18.89 4.86
C SER A 12 -6.72 19.74 4.34
N GLU A 13 -7.00 21.04 4.11
CA GLU A 13 -6.00 22.01 3.68
C GLU A 13 -5.27 22.57 4.90
N PHE A 14 -3.94 22.61 4.82
CA PHE A 14 -3.08 23.15 5.85
C PHE A 14 -2.22 24.27 5.30
N LYS A 15 -2.17 25.40 6.01
CA LYS A 15 -1.31 26.54 5.66
C LYS A 15 -0.34 26.86 6.78
N ASN A 16 0.81 27.42 6.42
CA ASN A 16 1.70 28.09 7.35
C ASN A 16 1.01 29.37 7.84
N THR A 17 0.89 29.57 9.15
CA THR A 17 0.18 30.73 9.72
C THR A 17 0.91 32.05 9.51
N ASP A 18 2.23 32.01 9.44
CA ASP A 18 3.07 33.21 9.40
C ASP A 18 3.20 33.72 7.96
N THR A 19 3.27 32.80 6.99
CA THR A 19 3.44 33.14 5.56
C THR A 19 2.19 32.95 4.73
N ASN A 20 1.10 32.45 5.32
CA ASN A 20 -0.14 32.03 4.64
C ASN A 20 0.07 31.05 3.46
N ARG A 21 1.22 30.36 3.43
CA ARG A 21 1.58 29.45 2.33
C ARG A 21 0.87 28.12 2.51
N VAL A 22 0.24 27.60 1.46
CA VAL A 22 -0.34 26.26 1.46
C VAL A 22 0.76 25.20 1.58
N LEU A 23 0.66 24.36 2.61
CA LEU A 23 1.60 23.27 2.91
C LEU A 23 1.06 21.91 2.47
N SER A 24 -0.27 21.72 2.55
CA SER A 24 -0.95 20.50 2.16
C SER A 24 -2.32 20.85 1.57
N SER A 25 -2.64 20.30 0.40
CA SER A 25 -3.96 20.40 -0.23
C SER A 25 -4.21 19.21 -1.15
N ALA A 26 -5.37 19.17 -1.83
CA ALA A 26 -5.65 18.15 -2.85
C ALA A 26 -4.68 18.14 -4.05
N LYS A 27 -3.68 19.03 -4.10
CA LYS A 27 -2.56 19.00 -5.06
C LYS A 27 -1.29 18.33 -4.49
N GLY A 28 -1.35 17.82 -3.25
CA GLY A 28 -0.23 17.20 -2.53
C GLY A 28 0.41 18.11 -1.48
N ILE A 29 1.64 17.76 -1.09
CA ILE A 29 2.43 18.48 -0.08
C ILE A 29 3.42 19.44 -0.75
N SER A 30 3.44 20.69 -0.29
CA SER A 30 4.42 21.70 -0.73
C SER A 30 5.72 21.58 0.06
N LEU A 31 6.82 21.34 -0.66
CA LEU A 31 8.15 21.11 -0.09
C LEU A 31 9.19 22.03 -0.73
N SER A 32 10.20 22.41 0.05
CA SER A 32 11.43 23.01 -0.48
C SER A 32 12.23 21.98 -1.27
N ASP A 33 13.12 22.43 -2.14
CA ASP A 33 13.93 21.53 -2.97
C ASP A 33 14.87 20.68 -2.11
N ALA A 34 15.46 21.24 -1.05
CA ALA A 34 16.25 20.49 -0.08
C ALA A 34 15.43 19.34 0.56
N LYS A 35 14.16 19.57 0.91
CA LYS A 35 13.29 18.50 1.43
C LYS A 35 12.95 17.45 0.37
N LYS A 36 12.72 17.86 -0.88
CA LYS A 36 12.51 16.90 -1.99
C LYS A 36 13.73 15.99 -2.13
N GLN A 37 14.95 16.53 -2.06
CA GLN A 37 16.18 15.73 -2.13
C GLN A 37 16.31 14.73 -0.97
N VAL A 38 15.96 15.12 0.27
CA VAL A 38 15.86 14.19 1.40
C VAL A 38 14.88 13.05 1.10
N LEU A 39 13.69 13.37 0.59
CA LEU A 39 12.70 12.35 0.22
C LEU A 39 13.17 11.44 -0.92
N THR A 40 13.87 11.99 -1.91
CA THR A 40 14.46 11.21 -3.01
C THR A 40 15.47 10.21 -2.48
N SER A 41 16.40 10.65 -1.61
CA SER A 41 17.35 9.75 -0.96
C SER A 41 16.65 8.69 -0.11
N ALA A 42 15.60 9.07 0.61
CA ALA A 42 14.81 8.13 1.40
C ALA A 42 14.11 7.06 0.54
N LYS A 43 13.56 7.42 -0.63
CA LYS A 43 13.01 6.46 -1.61
C LYS A 43 14.08 5.50 -2.12
N MET A 44 15.29 5.98 -2.41
CA MET A 44 16.42 5.15 -2.86
C MET A 44 16.88 4.19 -1.78
N PHE A 45 16.91 4.64 -0.52
CA PHE A 45 17.12 3.77 0.63
C PHE A 45 16.06 2.67 0.70
N GLU A 46 14.77 3.01 0.68
CA GLU A 46 13.68 2.02 0.75
C GLU A 46 13.70 1.03 -0.42
N ALA A 47 14.04 1.48 -1.63
CA ALA A 47 14.23 0.60 -2.78
C ALA A 47 15.39 -0.37 -2.56
N GLY A 48 16.54 0.11 -2.08
CA GLY A 48 17.68 -0.73 -1.72
C GLY A 48 17.33 -1.77 -0.65
N VAL A 49 16.58 -1.38 0.39
CA VAL A 49 16.09 -2.30 1.43
C VAL A 49 15.16 -3.36 0.83
N SER A 50 14.18 -2.93 0.04
CA SER A 50 13.20 -3.82 -0.59
C SER A 50 13.86 -4.84 -1.50
N MET A 51 14.79 -4.40 -2.36
CA MET A 51 15.56 -5.28 -3.23
C MET A 51 16.29 -6.37 -2.44
N ASN A 52 16.90 -6.00 -1.32
CA ASN A 52 17.64 -6.94 -0.47
C ASN A 52 16.71 -7.93 0.24
N ILE A 53 15.57 -7.47 0.76
CA ILE A 53 14.55 -8.36 1.34
C ILE A 53 14.02 -9.33 0.27
N LEU A 54 13.65 -8.83 -0.91
CA LEU A 54 13.10 -9.65 -1.99
C LEU A 54 14.10 -10.68 -2.55
N ASN A 55 15.39 -10.33 -2.60
CA ASN A 55 16.43 -11.24 -3.08
C ASN A 55 16.94 -12.20 -2.00
N GLN A 56 16.88 -11.82 -0.72
CA GLN A 56 17.43 -12.58 0.40
C GLN A 56 16.44 -12.58 1.59
N PRO A 57 15.27 -13.22 1.44
CA PRO A 57 14.13 -12.99 2.31
C PRO A 57 14.24 -13.63 3.70
N SER A 58 15.08 -14.65 3.90
CA SER A 58 15.34 -15.26 5.22
C SER A 58 14.04 -15.54 6.00
N SER A 59 13.93 -15.11 7.27
CA SER A 59 12.71 -15.33 8.08
C SER A 59 11.46 -14.68 7.50
N ALA A 60 11.58 -13.57 6.73
CA ALA A 60 10.44 -12.99 6.02
C ALA A 60 9.91 -14.00 4.99
N GLY A 61 10.80 -14.63 4.24
CA GLY A 61 10.48 -15.70 3.28
C GLY A 61 9.83 -16.90 3.96
N THR A 62 10.37 -17.35 5.10
CA THR A 62 9.81 -18.46 5.87
C THR A 62 8.37 -18.17 6.33
N GLN A 63 8.09 -16.98 6.88
CA GLN A 63 6.73 -16.65 7.30
C GLN A 63 5.75 -16.55 6.12
N ILE A 64 6.19 -15.98 5.00
CA ILE A 64 5.38 -15.93 3.77
C ILE A 64 5.10 -17.34 3.24
N ASP A 65 6.10 -18.23 3.20
CA ASP A 65 5.95 -19.60 2.73
C ASP A 65 4.96 -20.40 3.61
N ASN A 66 5.00 -20.21 4.93
CA ASN A 66 4.06 -20.87 5.86
C ASN A 66 2.61 -20.45 5.59
N HIS A 67 2.36 -19.16 5.41
CA HIS A 67 1.02 -18.64 5.11
C HIS A 67 0.59 -18.97 3.67
N ALA A 68 1.50 -18.97 2.71
CA ALA A 68 1.24 -19.37 1.32
C ALA A 68 0.80 -20.84 1.24
N LYS A 69 1.48 -21.74 1.95
CA LYS A 69 1.08 -23.15 2.05
C LYS A 69 -0.32 -23.30 2.66
N SER A 70 -0.58 -22.61 3.76
CA SER A 70 -1.91 -22.61 4.39
C SER A 70 -3.00 -22.10 3.43
N LEU A 71 -2.71 -21.05 2.66
CA LEU A 71 -3.61 -20.54 1.63
C LEU A 71 -3.81 -21.56 0.51
N SER A 72 -2.76 -22.26 0.09
CA SER A 72 -2.90 -23.32 -0.92
C SER A 72 -3.88 -24.41 -0.48
N ASP A 73 -3.85 -24.81 0.79
CA ASP A 73 -4.75 -25.84 1.30
C ASP A 73 -6.20 -25.34 1.32
N VAL A 74 -6.41 -24.07 1.67
CA VAL A 74 -7.73 -23.40 1.59
C VAL A 74 -8.25 -23.37 0.16
N LEU A 75 -7.41 -22.97 -0.80
CA LEU A 75 -7.81 -22.91 -2.22
C LEU A 75 -8.16 -24.30 -2.78
N LYS A 76 -7.43 -25.35 -2.37
CA LYS A 76 -7.76 -26.75 -2.71
C LYS A 76 -9.11 -27.18 -2.13
N LYS A 77 -9.39 -26.84 -0.86
CA LYS A 77 -10.67 -27.15 -0.21
C LYS A 77 -11.84 -26.46 -0.90
N ILE A 78 -11.76 -25.15 -1.12
CA ILE A 78 -12.80 -24.38 -1.84
C ILE A 78 -13.11 -25.03 -3.18
N SER A 79 -12.07 -25.53 -3.83
CA SER A 79 -12.11 -26.13 -5.16
C SER A 79 -12.63 -27.56 -5.22
N SER A 80 -12.91 -28.21 -4.10
CA SER A 80 -13.34 -29.60 -4.05
C SER A 80 -14.85 -29.75 -4.26
N ASP A 81 -15.26 -30.79 -4.99
CA ASP A 81 -16.65 -31.02 -5.43
C ASP A 81 -17.67 -31.19 -4.27
N GLY A 82 -17.21 -31.32 -3.03
CA GLY A 82 -18.05 -31.45 -1.83
C GLY A 82 -18.38 -30.13 -1.11
N THR A 83 -17.81 -29.00 -1.54
CA THR A 83 -17.91 -27.72 -0.80
C THR A 83 -18.94 -26.77 -1.42
N ASN A 84 -20.21 -26.95 -1.06
CA ASN A 84 -21.34 -26.10 -1.49
C ASN A 84 -21.53 -24.82 -0.63
N HIS A 85 -20.46 -24.30 -0.04
CA HIS A 85 -20.58 -23.10 0.79
C HIS A 85 -20.87 -21.87 -0.07
N THR A 86 -21.98 -21.20 0.24
CA THR A 86 -22.33 -19.91 -0.34
C THR A 86 -22.04 -18.78 0.64
N VAL A 87 -21.74 -17.61 0.08
CA VAL A 87 -21.48 -16.37 0.81
C VAL A 87 -22.26 -15.23 0.18
N VAL A 88 -22.47 -14.17 0.94
CA VAL A 88 -23.05 -12.91 0.44
C VAL A 88 -21.93 -11.91 0.22
N PHE A 89 -21.67 -11.58 -1.04
CA PHE A 89 -20.65 -10.63 -1.46
C PHE A 89 -21.28 -9.51 -2.27
N ASN A 90 -21.05 -8.25 -1.89
CA ASN A 90 -21.70 -7.08 -2.50
C ASN A 90 -23.23 -7.25 -2.62
N ASN A 91 -23.89 -7.67 -1.54
CA ASN A 91 -25.34 -7.92 -1.46
C ASN A 91 -25.88 -9.00 -2.41
N LYS A 92 -25.00 -9.84 -3.00
CA LYS A 92 -25.38 -10.98 -3.83
C LYS A 92 -24.89 -12.28 -3.20
N GLU A 93 -25.76 -13.27 -3.12
CA GLU A 93 -25.36 -14.63 -2.76
C GLU A 93 -24.65 -15.32 -3.92
N MET A 94 -23.52 -15.94 -3.66
CA MET A 94 -22.73 -16.68 -4.65
C MET A 94 -21.91 -17.81 -4.01
N PRO A 95 -21.55 -18.85 -4.79
CA PRO A 95 -20.63 -19.89 -4.33
C PRO A 95 -19.25 -19.32 -3.96
N LEU A 96 -18.61 -19.88 -2.93
CA LEU A 96 -17.24 -19.53 -2.58
C LEU A 96 -16.26 -19.76 -3.74
N THR A 97 -16.45 -20.83 -4.52
CA THR A 97 -15.65 -21.12 -5.72
C THR A 97 -15.67 -19.95 -6.72
N GLU A 98 -16.87 -19.51 -7.12
CA GLU A 98 -17.06 -18.39 -8.04
C GLU A 98 -16.45 -17.10 -7.49
N LEU A 99 -16.66 -16.80 -6.20
CA LEU A 99 -16.08 -15.61 -5.57
C LEU A 99 -14.56 -15.64 -5.64
N PHE A 100 -13.93 -16.74 -5.23
CA PHE A 100 -12.48 -16.84 -5.19
C PHE A 100 -11.86 -16.84 -6.58
N GLU A 101 -12.46 -17.49 -7.57
CA GLU A 101 -12.03 -17.39 -8.97
C GLU A 101 -12.06 -15.94 -9.46
N LYS A 102 -13.13 -15.20 -9.15
CA LYS A 102 -13.26 -13.78 -9.48
C LYS A 102 -12.20 -12.92 -8.78
N GLN A 103 -12.01 -13.09 -7.48
CA GLN A 103 -11.05 -12.29 -6.69
C GLN A 103 -9.59 -12.54 -7.09
N PHE A 104 -9.25 -13.78 -7.46
CA PHE A 104 -7.90 -14.13 -7.91
C PHE A 104 -7.67 -13.90 -9.41
N SER A 105 -8.71 -13.70 -10.22
CA SER A 105 -8.58 -13.41 -11.66
C SER A 105 -7.56 -12.33 -12.05
N PRO A 106 -7.32 -11.25 -11.25
CA PRO A 106 -6.27 -10.28 -11.54
C PRO A 106 -4.84 -10.83 -11.39
N MET A 107 -4.66 -12.07 -10.95
CA MET A 107 -3.37 -12.77 -10.95
C MET A 107 -3.15 -13.62 -12.21
N SER A 108 -4.09 -13.62 -13.17
CA SER A 108 -3.90 -14.28 -14.46
C SER A 108 -2.79 -13.63 -15.30
N SER A 109 -2.31 -14.38 -16.29
CA SER A 109 -1.27 -13.96 -17.23
C SER A 109 -1.61 -12.70 -18.03
N ASN A 110 -2.90 -12.41 -18.20
CA ASN A 110 -3.40 -11.24 -18.94
C ASN A 110 -3.50 -9.96 -18.09
N SER A 111 -3.16 -10.03 -16.81
CA SER A 111 -3.19 -8.89 -15.90
C SER A 111 -1.87 -8.10 -15.95
N ASP A 112 -1.91 -6.87 -15.45
CA ASP A 112 -0.72 -6.05 -15.17
C ASP A 112 -0.41 -5.96 -13.67
N GLN A 113 -1.09 -6.75 -12.83
CA GLN A 113 -0.81 -6.79 -11.39
C GLN A 113 0.54 -7.44 -11.10
N ILE A 114 1.18 -6.99 -10.03
CA ILE A 114 2.37 -7.63 -9.47
C ILE A 114 1.99 -8.97 -8.83
N GLY A 115 2.86 -9.98 -8.96
CA GLY A 115 2.62 -11.33 -8.44
C GLY A 115 1.66 -12.18 -9.28
N ARG A 116 1.37 -11.75 -10.50
CA ARG A 116 0.57 -12.52 -11.46
C ARG A 116 1.35 -13.69 -12.06
N GLN A 117 0.61 -14.56 -12.72
CA GLN A 117 1.12 -15.60 -13.59
C GLN A 117 1.98 -15.04 -14.74
N PRO A 118 3.10 -15.70 -15.10
CA PRO A 118 3.88 -15.32 -16.28
C PRO A 118 3.00 -15.24 -17.54
N LYS A 119 3.26 -14.27 -18.42
CA LYS A 119 2.45 -14.03 -19.63
C LYS A 119 2.44 -15.23 -20.58
N GLU A 120 3.49 -16.04 -20.49
CA GLU A 120 3.83 -17.18 -21.33
C GLU A 120 3.21 -18.48 -20.79
N SER A 121 2.65 -18.45 -19.57
CA SER A 121 2.06 -19.62 -18.95
C SER A 121 0.76 -20.02 -19.65
N LYS A 122 0.64 -21.33 -19.95
CA LYS A 122 -0.57 -21.96 -20.48
C LYS A 122 -1.36 -22.73 -19.41
N GLU A 123 -0.82 -22.82 -18.20
CA GLU A 123 -1.45 -23.52 -17.08
C GLU A 123 -2.68 -22.73 -16.58
N PRO A 124 -3.82 -23.39 -16.27
CA PRO A 124 -4.94 -22.70 -15.61
C PRO A 124 -4.50 -21.99 -14.34
N LEU A 125 -4.94 -20.73 -14.15
CA LEU A 125 -4.53 -19.86 -13.04
C LEU A 125 -4.55 -20.56 -11.68
N LYS A 126 -5.63 -21.30 -11.39
CA LYS A 126 -5.81 -22.03 -10.13
C LYS A 126 -4.72 -23.06 -9.88
N ASN A 127 -4.40 -23.89 -10.88
CA ASN A 127 -3.38 -24.93 -10.77
C ASN A 127 -1.99 -24.31 -10.59
N TRP A 128 -1.69 -23.29 -11.40
CA TRP A 128 -0.46 -22.52 -11.32
C TRP A 128 -0.29 -21.91 -9.93
N LEU A 129 -1.31 -21.22 -9.43
CA LEU A 129 -1.27 -20.54 -8.15
C LEU A 129 -1.06 -21.53 -7.01
N ILE A 130 -1.83 -22.63 -6.98
CA ILE A 130 -1.67 -23.70 -5.98
C ILE A 130 -0.24 -24.25 -6.00
N ARG A 131 0.34 -24.49 -7.18
CA ARG A 131 1.73 -24.95 -7.32
C ARG A 131 2.72 -23.92 -6.78
N GLU A 132 2.62 -22.66 -7.20
CA GLU A 132 3.53 -21.57 -6.77
C GLU A 132 3.47 -21.32 -5.25
N LEU A 133 2.29 -21.41 -4.64
CA LEU A 133 2.14 -21.26 -3.18
C LEU A 133 2.84 -22.36 -2.37
N ASN A 134 3.10 -23.53 -2.97
CA ASN A 134 3.80 -24.65 -2.32
C ASN A 134 5.30 -24.68 -2.59
N ILE A 135 5.79 -23.94 -3.59
CA ILE A 135 7.23 -23.85 -3.88
C ILE A 135 7.86 -22.91 -2.85
N PRO A 136 8.95 -23.26 -2.14
CA PRO A 136 9.64 -22.34 -1.24
C PRO A 136 10.16 -21.09 -1.97
N THR A 137 10.14 -19.92 -1.31
CA THR A 137 10.54 -18.66 -1.97
C THR A 137 11.99 -18.70 -2.44
N GLY A 138 12.89 -19.24 -1.62
CA GLY A 138 14.32 -19.32 -1.94
C GLY A 138 15.01 -17.96 -2.04
N GLU A 139 16.25 -17.96 -2.52
CA GLU A 139 17.03 -16.74 -2.76
C GLU A 139 16.97 -16.30 -4.22
N LYS A 140 17.05 -14.99 -4.46
CA LYS A 140 17.04 -14.33 -5.78
C LYS A 140 15.79 -14.61 -6.64
N ASN A 141 14.77 -15.26 -6.08
CA ASN A 141 13.47 -15.49 -6.72
C ASN A 141 12.41 -14.53 -6.18
N HIS A 142 12.63 -13.24 -6.42
CA HIS A 142 11.72 -12.18 -5.98
C HIS A 142 10.31 -12.36 -6.56
N ALA A 143 10.18 -12.88 -7.80
CA ALA A 143 8.89 -13.13 -8.43
C ALA A 143 8.00 -14.08 -7.61
N SER A 144 8.54 -15.19 -7.09
CA SER A 144 7.79 -16.11 -6.23
C SER A 144 7.30 -15.43 -4.94
N MET A 145 8.15 -14.60 -4.32
CA MET A 145 7.78 -13.84 -3.12
C MET A 145 6.63 -12.86 -3.40
N LEU A 146 6.73 -12.13 -4.52
CA LEU A 146 5.69 -11.18 -4.96
C LEU A 146 4.36 -11.89 -5.21
N THR A 147 4.38 -13.06 -5.88
CA THR A 147 3.18 -13.89 -6.11
C THR A 147 2.52 -14.31 -4.81
N LYS A 148 3.28 -14.81 -3.84
CA LYS A 148 2.74 -15.25 -2.55
C LYS A 148 2.15 -14.11 -1.75
N ILE A 149 2.87 -12.99 -1.64
CA ILE A 149 2.36 -11.82 -0.93
C ILE A 149 1.09 -11.30 -1.60
N LYS A 150 1.06 -11.23 -2.93
CA LYS A 150 -0.16 -10.85 -3.67
C LYS A 150 -1.32 -11.80 -3.37
N ALA A 151 -1.09 -13.11 -3.39
CA ALA A 151 -2.12 -14.10 -3.11
C ALA A 151 -2.68 -13.98 -1.67
N ILE A 152 -1.78 -13.81 -0.69
CA ILE A 152 -2.13 -13.59 0.72
C ILE A 152 -2.92 -12.28 0.86
N SER A 153 -2.49 -11.21 0.20
CA SER A 153 -3.22 -9.93 0.17
C SER A 153 -4.61 -10.10 -0.43
N THR A 154 -4.76 -10.76 -1.58
CA THR A 154 -6.06 -11.01 -2.22
C THR A 154 -7.00 -11.81 -1.32
N PHE A 155 -6.49 -12.85 -0.65
CA PHE A 155 -7.24 -13.59 0.36
C PHE A 155 -7.70 -12.66 1.50
N GLY A 156 -6.79 -11.85 2.03
CA GLY A 156 -7.07 -10.89 3.10
C GLY A 156 -8.13 -9.87 2.73
N THR A 157 -8.03 -9.27 1.54
CA THR A 157 -9.04 -8.33 1.02
C THR A 157 -10.40 -9.02 0.90
N THR A 158 -10.43 -10.27 0.42
CA THR A 158 -11.67 -11.06 0.28
C THR A 158 -12.30 -11.34 1.65
N VAL A 159 -11.50 -11.75 2.64
CA VAL A 159 -11.97 -11.95 4.02
C VAL A 159 -12.50 -10.65 4.61
N TRP A 160 -11.78 -9.53 4.46
CA TRP A 160 -12.25 -8.23 4.93
C TRP A 160 -13.61 -7.86 4.33
N GLN A 161 -13.78 -8.01 3.01
CA GLN A 161 -15.03 -7.68 2.33
C GLN A 161 -16.18 -8.60 2.74
N LEU A 162 -15.92 -9.89 2.95
CA LEU A 162 -16.92 -10.85 3.42
C LEU A 162 -17.36 -10.57 4.86
N LEU A 163 -16.43 -10.21 5.74
CA LEU A 163 -16.72 -9.93 7.14
C LEU A 163 -17.08 -8.47 7.41
N ASN A 164 -17.03 -7.61 6.39
CA ASN A 164 -17.50 -6.24 6.45
C ASN A 164 -18.36 -5.93 5.20
N PRO A 165 -19.51 -6.62 5.04
CA PRO A 165 -20.37 -6.45 3.88
C PRO A 165 -20.87 -4.99 3.79
N PRO A 166 -21.23 -4.49 2.60
CA PRO A 166 -21.81 -3.15 2.48
C PRO A 166 -23.03 -3.01 3.40
N GLU A 167 -23.11 -1.92 4.14
CA GLU A 167 -24.36 -1.57 4.83
C GLU A 167 -25.41 -1.27 3.75
N GLY A 168 -26.40 -2.15 3.61
CA GLY A 168 -27.62 -1.82 2.88
C GLY A 168 -28.47 -0.82 3.67
N ASN A 169 -29.65 -0.47 3.14
CA ASN A 169 -30.61 0.38 3.85
C ASN A 169 -31.14 -0.25 5.17
N ASP A 170 -30.85 -1.53 5.45
CA ASP A 170 -31.23 -2.22 6.70
C ASP A 170 -30.01 -2.87 7.39
N HIS A 171 -29.74 -2.46 8.64
CA HIS A 171 -28.70 -3.02 9.50
C HIS A 171 -28.90 -4.51 9.82
N LYS A 172 -30.11 -5.06 9.70
CA LYS A 172 -30.40 -6.49 9.91
C LYS A 172 -29.71 -7.37 8.88
N ASP A 173 -29.57 -6.89 7.65
CA ASP A 173 -28.91 -7.63 6.57
C ASP A 173 -27.40 -7.71 6.79
N PHE A 174 -26.78 -6.65 7.34
CA PHE A 174 -25.35 -6.64 7.64
C PHE A 174 -24.95 -7.77 8.61
N SER A 175 -25.60 -7.84 9.77
CA SER A 175 -25.23 -8.82 10.82
C SER A 175 -25.51 -10.26 10.37
N LYS A 176 -26.60 -10.48 9.63
CA LYS A 176 -26.95 -11.77 9.06
C LYS A 176 -25.93 -12.21 8.00
N ASN A 177 -25.57 -11.33 7.09
CA ASN A 177 -24.60 -11.62 6.02
C ASN A 177 -23.20 -11.86 6.59
N GLN A 178 -22.76 -11.04 7.56
CA GLN A 178 -21.48 -11.22 8.25
C GLN A 178 -21.41 -12.59 8.94
N ARG A 179 -22.47 -13.02 9.63
CA ARG A 179 -22.51 -14.33 10.29
C ARG A 179 -22.45 -15.47 9.28
N LYS A 180 -23.31 -15.44 8.25
CA LYS A 180 -23.29 -16.45 7.16
C LYS A 180 -21.91 -16.58 6.53
N ASN A 181 -21.28 -15.44 6.21
CA ASN A 181 -19.95 -15.40 5.62
C ASN A 181 -18.88 -15.95 6.58
N SER A 182 -18.97 -15.60 7.86
CA SER A 182 -18.08 -16.12 8.89
C SER A 182 -18.20 -17.63 9.04
N ASP A 183 -19.43 -18.18 9.07
CA ASP A 183 -19.65 -19.62 9.21
C ASP A 183 -19.09 -20.40 8.01
N ALA A 184 -19.30 -19.88 6.79
CA ALA A 184 -18.74 -20.46 5.57
C ALA A 184 -17.20 -20.45 5.58
N LEU A 185 -16.57 -19.34 5.98
CA LEU A 185 -15.12 -19.24 6.13
C LEU A 185 -14.59 -20.18 7.21
N SER A 186 -15.24 -20.24 8.38
CA SER A 186 -14.86 -21.11 9.49
C SER A 186 -14.91 -22.59 9.10
N SER A 187 -15.94 -22.99 8.34
CA SER A 187 -16.08 -24.35 7.83
C SER A 187 -14.92 -24.75 6.90
N ILE A 188 -14.59 -23.90 5.92
CA ILE A 188 -13.47 -24.14 4.99
C ILE A 188 -12.12 -24.19 5.72
N LEU A 189 -11.91 -23.26 6.65
CA LEU A 189 -10.65 -23.11 7.37
C LEU A 189 -10.49 -24.14 8.50
N GLY A 190 -11.58 -24.74 8.99
CA GLY A 190 -11.61 -25.67 10.13
C GLY A 190 -11.34 -24.99 11.48
N LYS A 191 -11.68 -23.70 11.62
CA LYS A 191 -11.38 -22.86 12.78
C LYS A 191 -12.31 -21.67 12.85
N ASP A 192 -12.57 -21.15 14.05
CA ASP A 192 -13.42 -19.97 14.21
C ASP A 192 -12.70 -18.69 13.77
N VAL A 193 -13.19 -18.08 12.69
CA VAL A 193 -12.60 -16.86 12.12
C VAL A 193 -13.08 -15.57 12.79
N PHE A 194 -14.27 -15.59 13.41
CA PHE A 194 -14.92 -14.36 13.84
C PHE A 194 -14.19 -13.65 14.98
N PRO A 195 -13.72 -14.34 16.04
CA PRO A 195 -12.97 -13.71 17.12
C PRO A 195 -11.67 -13.06 16.63
N LEU A 196 -10.98 -13.72 15.69
CA LEU A 196 -9.74 -13.23 15.09
C LEU A 196 -9.98 -11.98 14.25
N PHE A 197 -11.02 -11.99 13.42
CA PHE A 197 -11.43 -10.82 12.65
C PHE A 197 -11.85 -9.65 13.56
N LYS A 198 -12.62 -9.93 14.62
CA LYS A 198 -13.07 -8.92 15.58
C LYS A 198 -11.89 -8.28 16.30
N GLU A 199 -10.92 -9.07 16.77
CA GLU A 199 -9.69 -8.51 17.35
C GLU A 199 -8.95 -7.63 16.33
N PHE A 200 -8.86 -8.10 15.08
CA PHE A 200 -8.18 -7.36 14.02
C PHE A 200 -8.84 -6.01 13.70
N SER A 201 -10.16 -5.97 13.52
CA SER A 201 -10.91 -4.74 13.21
C SER A 201 -10.92 -3.76 14.38
N GLN A 202 -10.85 -4.24 15.63
CA GLN A 202 -10.81 -3.39 16.82
C GLN A 202 -9.43 -2.80 17.11
N LYS A 203 -8.35 -3.43 16.66
CA LYS A 203 -6.98 -3.00 16.96
C LYS A 203 -6.22 -2.42 15.76
N THR A 204 -6.40 -2.93 14.54
CA THR A 204 -5.59 -2.50 13.38
C THR A 204 -6.37 -1.63 12.41
N ARG A 205 -7.45 -2.15 11.83
CA ARG A 205 -8.27 -1.41 10.85
C ARG A 205 -9.51 -0.80 11.51
N THR A 206 -9.23 0.09 12.48
CA THR A 206 -10.24 0.77 13.29
C THR A 206 -10.95 1.87 12.51
N LYS A 207 -12.01 2.49 13.05
CA LYS A 207 -12.62 3.69 12.44
C LYS A 207 -11.60 4.82 12.23
N VAL A 208 -10.64 4.96 13.14
CA VAL A 208 -9.56 5.95 13.03
C VAL A 208 -8.60 5.60 11.89
N PHE A 209 -8.44 4.31 11.55
CA PHE A 209 -7.64 3.91 10.39
C PHE A 209 -8.15 4.53 9.10
N ASP A 210 -9.46 4.67 8.91
CA ASP A 210 -10.07 5.26 7.72
C ASP A 210 -10.44 6.74 7.88
N ASP A 211 -9.84 7.43 8.86
CA ASP A 211 -10.06 8.86 9.12
C ASP A 211 -9.68 9.74 7.91
N SER A 212 -10.55 10.71 7.60
CA SER A 212 -10.43 11.52 6.40
C SER A 212 -9.30 12.54 6.43
N LEU A 213 -8.76 12.84 7.61
CA LEU A 213 -7.62 13.76 7.80
C LEU A 213 -6.29 13.04 7.59
N THR A 214 -6.17 11.81 8.11
CA THR A 214 -4.94 11.02 8.03
C THR A 214 -4.81 10.24 6.73
N ARG A 215 -5.93 9.84 6.10
CA ARG A 215 -5.92 9.15 4.79
C ARG A 215 -6.06 10.05 3.59
N ALA A 216 -6.22 11.35 3.79
CA ALA A 216 -6.50 12.32 2.74
C ALA A 216 -5.64 12.10 1.49
N ARG A 217 -6.31 11.82 0.37
CA ARG A 217 -5.69 11.61 -0.94
C ARG A 217 -6.66 11.98 -2.04
N SER A 218 -6.12 12.57 -3.09
CA SER A 218 -6.82 12.92 -4.32
C SER A 218 -6.16 12.18 -5.46
N GLU A 219 -6.89 11.80 -6.48
CA GLU A 219 -6.23 11.30 -7.67
C GLU A 219 -5.58 12.45 -8.44
N ARG A 220 -4.49 12.17 -9.15
CA ARG A 220 -3.91 13.12 -10.10
C ARG A 220 -4.90 13.34 -11.24
N MET A 221 -4.91 14.57 -11.75
CA MET A 221 -5.84 14.95 -12.80
C MET A 221 -5.68 14.05 -14.03
N PRO A 222 -6.76 13.37 -14.49
CA PRO A 222 -6.72 12.56 -15.70
C PRO A 222 -6.31 13.38 -16.92
N MET A 223 -5.58 12.75 -17.83
CA MET A 223 -5.24 13.33 -19.13
C MET A 223 -5.94 12.56 -20.25
N ILE A 224 -6.62 13.28 -21.12
CA ILE A 224 -7.32 12.74 -22.29
C ILE A 224 -6.75 13.34 -23.57
N ARG A 225 -6.92 12.66 -24.70
CA ARG A 225 -6.48 13.18 -26.00
C ARG A 225 -7.45 14.25 -26.50
N ASP A 226 -6.93 15.42 -26.85
CA ASP A 226 -7.69 16.46 -27.54
C ASP A 226 -8.01 16.07 -28.99
N GLU A 227 -8.62 16.96 -29.76
CA GLU A 227 -8.98 16.73 -31.17
C GLU A 227 -7.76 16.52 -32.08
N ASN A 228 -6.59 17.03 -31.67
CA ASN A 228 -5.32 16.87 -32.37
C ASN A 228 -4.53 15.64 -31.89
N GLY A 229 -5.12 14.83 -31.00
CA GLY A 229 -4.50 13.63 -30.44
C GLY A 229 -3.49 13.91 -29.32
N VAL A 230 -3.33 15.16 -28.87
CA VAL A 230 -2.39 15.56 -27.81
C VAL A 230 -3.01 15.29 -26.44
N LEU A 231 -2.23 14.71 -25.52
CA LEU A 231 -2.69 14.47 -24.15
C LEU A 231 -2.75 15.79 -23.37
N LYS A 232 -3.92 16.13 -22.82
CA LYS A 232 -4.15 17.30 -21.98
C LYS A 232 -4.89 16.91 -20.70
N ALA A 233 -4.52 17.52 -19.58
CA ALA A 233 -5.23 17.36 -18.31
C ALA A 233 -6.65 17.93 -18.42
N VAL A 234 -7.64 17.21 -17.87
CA VAL A 234 -9.04 17.65 -17.85
C VAL A 234 -9.27 18.76 -16.83
N ASP A 235 -10.28 19.61 -17.06
CA ASP A 235 -10.74 20.57 -16.05
C ASP A 235 -11.70 19.91 -15.05
N GLY A 236 -11.14 18.96 -14.30
CA GLY A 236 -11.87 18.00 -13.47
C GLY A 236 -12.31 18.51 -12.09
N LYS A 237 -13.46 18.02 -11.62
CA LYS A 237 -13.96 18.21 -10.25
C LYS A 237 -13.59 17.00 -9.39
N TYR A 238 -13.10 17.27 -8.17
CA TYR A 238 -12.89 16.24 -7.16
C TYR A 238 -14.20 15.86 -6.47
N GLU A 239 -14.49 14.56 -6.42
CA GLU A 239 -15.63 13.97 -5.75
C GLU A 239 -15.23 12.76 -4.91
N ASP A 240 -16.04 12.41 -3.92
CA ASP A 240 -15.79 11.26 -3.06
C ASP A 240 -15.81 9.94 -3.86
N ALA A 241 -14.69 9.21 -3.80
CA ALA A 241 -14.51 7.90 -4.42
C ALA A 241 -15.57 6.87 -3.99
N ALA A 242 -16.10 6.99 -2.77
CA ALA A 242 -17.11 6.07 -2.25
C ALA A 242 -18.40 6.09 -3.08
N LYS A 243 -18.77 7.26 -3.64
CA LYS A 243 -19.96 7.42 -4.50
C LYS A 243 -19.91 6.56 -5.76
N TYR A 244 -18.70 6.18 -6.20
CA TYR A 244 -18.44 5.41 -7.41
C TYR A 244 -17.99 3.97 -7.11
N GLY A 245 -18.03 3.55 -5.84
CA GLY A 245 -17.52 2.24 -5.43
C GLY A 245 -15.99 2.11 -5.53
N LEU A 246 -15.26 3.22 -5.54
CA LEU A 246 -13.80 3.27 -5.71
C LEU A 246 -13.02 3.32 -4.38
N GLY A 247 -13.72 3.11 -3.27
CA GLY A 247 -13.16 3.13 -1.93
C GLY A 247 -13.04 4.54 -1.36
N PHE A 248 -11.89 4.87 -0.76
CA PHE A 248 -11.65 6.14 -0.07
C PHE A 248 -10.77 7.09 -0.91
N GLY A 249 -11.06 8.39 -0.83
CA GLY A 249 -10.27 9.47 -1.42
C GLY A 249 -11.12 10.36 -2.33
N GLN A 250 -10.46 11.30 -3.00
CA GLN A 250 -11.10 12.16 -3.99
C GLN A 250 -10.73 11.69 -5.40
N VAL A 251 -11.73 11.52 -6.28
CA VAL A 251 -11.59 11.12 -7.68
C VAL A 251 -12.20 12.15 -8.61
N VAL A 252 -11.84 12.12 -9.88
CA VAL A 252 -12.30 12.96 -10.97
C VAL A 252 -13.11 12.07 -11.91
N GLN A 253 -14.42 12.22 -11.83
CA GLN A 253 -15.39 11.52 -12.70
C GLN A 253 -16.14 12.50 -13.61
N LYS A 254 -16.00 13.81 -13.30
CA LYS A 254 -16.69 14.89 -13.98
C LYS A 254 -15.75 16.05 -14.23
N VAL A 255 -16.01 16.80 -15.30
CA VAL A 255 -15.39 18.10 -15.57
C VAL A 255 -16.33 19.25 -15.21
N ASN A 256 -15.86 20.48 -15.36
CA ASN A 256 -16.66 21.65 -15.02
C ASN A 256 -17.94 21.78 -15.86
N ASP A 257 -17.86 21.56 -17.17
CA ASP A 257 -18.99 21.47 -18.10
C ASP A 257 -19.32 20.00 -18.45
N GLU A 258 -20.34 19.45 -17.81
CA GLU A 258 -20.76 18.05 -17.96
C GLU A 258 -21.32 17.72 -19.37
N ASN A 259 -21.65 18.72 -20.20
CA ASN A 259 -22.14 18.49 -21.57
C ASN A 259 -21.03 18.60 -22.63
N SER A 260 -19.80 18.91 -22.21
CA SER A 260 -18.67 19.13 -23.11
C SER A 260 -18.17 17.84 -23.78
N LEU A 261 -17.46 17.99 -24.90
CA LEU A 261 -16.70 16.88 -25.52
C LEU A 261 -15.65 16.32 -24.54
N GLU A 262 -15.11 17.14 -23.64
CA GLU A 262 -14.16 16.72 -22.62
C GLU A 262 -14.79 15.71 -21.64
N GLN A 263 -16.02 15.96 -21.18
CA GLN A 263 -16.75 15.00 -20.33
C GLN A 263 -16.93 13.65 -21.04
N HIS A 264 -17.35 13.66 -22.31
CA HIS A 264 -17.56 12.43 -23.08
C HIS A 264 -16.26 11.63 -23.22
N LYS A 265 -15.16 12.30 -23.60
CA LYS A 265 -13.84 11.68 -23.70
C LYS A 265 -13.31 11.15 -22.36
N LEU A 266 -13.60 11.83 -21.24
CA LEU A 266 -13.26 11.34 -19.91
C LEU A 266 -14.04 10.06 -19.57
N LEU A 267 -15.34 10.01 -19.85
CA LEU A 267 -16.17 8.81 -19.61
C LEU A 267 -15.71 7.63 -20.47
N ASP A 268 -15.37 7.87 -21.74
CA ASP A 268 -14.81 6.86 -22.64
C ASP A 268 -13.48 6.31 -22.11
N ALA A 269 -12.59 7.21 -21.65
CA ALA A 269 -11.31 6.82 -21.07
C ALA A 269 -11.47 6.01 -19.77
N LEU A 270 -12.46 6.35 -18.94
CA LEU A 270 -12.80 5.63 -17.71
C LEU A 270 -13.42 4.25 -17.99
N ASN A 271 -14.22 4.13 -19.06
CA ASN A 271 -14.91 2.91 -19.48
C ASN A 271 -15.66 2.24 -18.31
N GLY A 272 -16.57 3.00 -17.67
CA GLY A 272 -17.28 2.52 -16.48
C GLY A 272 -16.33 2.11 -15.34
N ASN A 273 -15.25 2.86 -15.15
CA ASN A 273 -14.15 2.60 -14.21
C ASN A 273 -13.31 1.34 -14.46
N LYS A 274 -13.53 0.61 -15.56
CA LYS A 274 -12.71 -0.56 -15.92
C LYS A 274 -11.26 -0.17 -16.25
N ASN A 275 -11.06 1.04 -16.77
CA ASN A 275 -9.74 1.55 -17.17
C ASN A 275 -9.24 2.68 -16.27
N ILE A 276 -9.85 2.90 -15.09
CA ILE A 276 -9.51 4.03 -14.21
C ILE A 276 -8.01 4.15 -13.93
N ASN A 277 -7.32 3.02 -13.84
CA ASN A 277 -5.90 2.98 -13.56
C ASN A 277 -4.97 3.11 -14.79
N GLY A 278 -5.49 2.86 -16.00
CA GLY A 278 -4.73 2.96 -17.24
C GLY A 278 -4.74 4.35 -17.87
N ILE A 279 -5.54 5.28 -17.34
CA ILE A 279 -5.60 6.67 -17.83
C ILE A 279 -4.31 7.42 -17.43
N PRO A 280 -3.59 8.02 -18.40
CA PRO A 280 -2.46 8.90 -18.12
C PRO A 280 -2.89 10.06 -17.23
N ARG A 281 -1.99 10.53 -16.37
CA ARG A 281 -2.31 11.56 -15.38
C ARG A 281 -1.26 12.64 -15.34
N GLU A 282 -1.72 13.86 -15.12
CA GLU A 282 -0.84 15.01 -14.99
C GLU A 282 0.10 14.80 -13.79
N ASN A 283 1.39 15.09 -13.99
CA ASN A 283 2.40 14.97 -12.95
C ASN A 283 2.46 13.55 -12.33
N ALA A 284 2.12 12.51 -13.10
CA ALA A 284 2.39 11.13 -12.71
C ALA A 284 3.91 10.94 -12.60
N PRO A 285 4.43 10.53 -11.44
CA PRO A 285 5.88 10.45 -11.22
C PRO A 285 6.52 9.27 -11.96
N ILE A 286 5.75 8.27 -12.39
CA ILE A 286 6.27 7.08 -13.05
C ILE A 286 5.43 6.80 -14.29
N GLN A 287 6.07 6.91 -15.45
CA GLN A 287 5.57 6.69 -16.81
C GLN A 287 6.09 5.36 -17.38
N ASP A 288 7.25 4.88 -16.93
CA ASP A 288 7.76 3.55 -17.29
C ASP A 288 6.96 2.48 -16.56
N LEU A 289 6.07 1.80 -17.30
CA LEU A 289 5.22 0.74 -16.78
C LEU A 289 5.99 -0.52 -16.35
N THR A 290 7.31 -0.56 -16.52
CA THR A 290 8.16 -1.66 -16.07
C THR A 290 8.98 -1.32 -14.82
N ARG A 291 8.94 -0.07 -14.36
CA ARG A 291 9.80 0.41 -13.28
C ARG A 291 9.27 -0.02 -11.91
N PRO A 292 10.06 -0.80 -11.14
CA PRO A 292 9.75 -1.05 -9.74
C PRO A 292 10.10 0.18 -8.89
N TYR A 293 9.54 0.24 -7.69
CA TYR A 293 9.81 1.25 -6.68
C TYR A 293 9.33 2.67 -7.04
N MET A 294 9.53 3.61 -6.12
CA MET A 294 8.85 4.91 -6.14
C MET A 294 9.63 6.08 -6.75
N MET A 295 10.79 5.82 -7.35
CA MET A 295 11.61 6.88 -7.96
C MET A 295 11.00 7.35 -9.27
N SER A 296 10.84 8.67 -9.43
CA SER A 296 10.40 9.26 -10.69
C SER A 296 11.44 9.18 -11.80
N GLU A 297 11.08 9.52 -13.05
CA GLU A 297 12.05 9.59 -14.15
C GLU A 297 13.21 10.54 -13.80
N SER A 298 12.87 11.71 -13.26
CA SER A 298 13.85 12.71 -12.85
C SER A 298 14.74 12.21 -11.71
N GLU A 299 14.17 11.54 -10.70
CA GLU A 299 14.92 10.95 -9.58
C GLU A 299 15.84 9.81 -10.04
N MET A 300 15.41 9.04 -11.06
CA MET A 300 16.26 8.02 -11.69
C MET A 300 17.42 8.65 -12.46
N ALA A 301 17.15 9.71 -13.24
CA ALA A 301 18.17 10.41 -14.01
C ALA A 301 19.22 11.09 -13.11
N SER A 302 18.79 11.64 -11.97
CA SER A 302 19.65 12.34 -11.01
C SER A 302 20.18 11.48 -9.87
N MET A 303 20.12 10.14 -9.99
CA MET A 303 20.56 9.23 -8.93
C MET A 303 22.02 9.53 -8.50
N PRO A 304 22.27 9.81 -7.20
CA PRO A 304 23.61 10.06 -6.68
C PRO A 304 24.57 8.90 -6.94
N GLN A 305 25.85 9.22 -7.16
CA GLN A 305 26.88 8.21 -7.45
C GLN A 305 27.06 7.21 -6.29
N SER A 306 26.86 7.65 -5.05
CA SER A 306 26.90 6.79 -3.87
C SER A 306 25.87 5.64 -3.94
N TYR A 307 24.63 5.90 -4.39
CA TYR A 307 23.62 4.84 -4.60
C TYR A 307 23.94 3.97 -5.82
N LYS A 308 24.51 4.55 -6.89
CA LYS A 308 24.98 3.78 -8.05
C LYS A 308 26.09 2.80 -7.67
N ASN A 309 27.05 3.23 -6.84
CA ASN A 309 28.14 2.40 -6.34
C ASN A 309 27.64 1.23 -5.48
N LEU A 310 26.49 1.39 -4.80
CA LEU A 310 25.82 0.29 -4.09
C LEU A 310 25.02 -0.64 -5.02
N GLY A 311 25.03 -0.40 -6.34
CA GLY A 311 24.36 -1.24 -7.33
C GLY A 311 22.84 -1.05 -7.41
N LEU A 312 22.31 0.09 -6.95
CA LEU A 312 20.86 0.35 -6.97
C LEU A 312 20.29 0.28 -8.40
N SER A 313 20.93 0.95 -9.36
CA SER A 313 20.47 1.00 -10.76
C SER A 313 20.40 -0.39 -11.41
N ASP A 314 21.47 -1.19 -11.26
CA ASP A 314 21.53 -2.54 -11.81
C ASP A 314 20.49 -3.46 -11.16
N GLY A 315 20.30 -3.32 -9.85
CA GLY A 315 19.33 -4.13 -9.14
C GLY A 315 17.88 -3.77 -9.46
N MET A 316 17.56 -2.49 -9.65
CA MET A 316 16.26 -2.07 -10.19
C MET A 316 16.03 -2.62 -11.60
N THR A 317 17.07 -2.64 -12.44
CA THR A 317 16.98 -3.22 -13.80
C THR A 317 16.66 -4.70 -13.76
N ARG A 318 17.28 -5.48 -12.86
CA ARG A 318 16.97 -6.91 -12.66
C ARG A 318 15.58 -7.18 -12.10
N HIS A 319 14.94 -6.17 -11.51
CA HIS A 319 13.63 -6.25 -10.87
C HIS A 319 12.51 -5.72 -11.77
N LYS A 320 12.84 -5.23 -12.97
CA LYS A 320 11.84 -4.75 -13.93
C LYS A 320 10.79 -5.83 -14.22
N LEU A 321 9.53 -5.41 -14.14
CA LEU A 321 8.38 -6.22 -14.47
C LEU A 321 7.35 -5.28 -15.04
N HIS A 322 6.77 -5.60 -16.20
CA HIS A 322 5.65 -4.81 -16.69
C HIS A 322 4.49 -4.87 -15.68
N HIS A 323 4.23 -3.77 -14.98
CA HIS A 323 3.14 -3.59 -14.05
C HIS A 323 2.65 -2.15 -14.15
N GLY A 324 1.52 -1.94 -14.83
CA GLY A 324 1.24 -0.61 -15.38
C GLY A 324 -0.02 0.06 -14.87
N THR A 325 -0.99 -0.71 -14.37
CA THR A 325 -2.31 -0.15 -14.06
C THR A 325 -2.36 0.46 -12.66
N GLY A 326 -1.51 1.43 -12.34
CA GLY A 326 -1.69 2.27 -11.15
C GLY A 326 -0.45 2.58 -10.32
N ILE A 327 0.70 2.84 -10.95
CA ILE A 327 1.99 2.98 -10.25
C ILE A 327 1.98 4.02 -9.13
N ASN A 328 1.17 5.08 -9.23
CA ASN A 328 0.57 5.75 -8.07
C ASN A 328 -0.34 6.87 -8.59
N ARG A 329 -1.62 6.57 -8.79
CA ARG A 329 -2.59 7.58 -9.23
C ARG A 329 -2.87 8.65 -8.18
N TRP A 330 -2.45 8.43 -6.94
CA TRP A 330 -2.82 9.28 -5.82
C TRP A 330 -1.81 10.41 -5.59
N GLN A 331 -2.32 11.51 -5.08
CA GLN A 331 -1.63 12.63 -4.47
C GLN A 331 -2.06 12.65 -3.00
N PRO A 332 -1.28 12.02 -2.12
CA PRO A 332 -1.62 12.07 -0.70
C PRO A 332 -1.36 13.47 -0.15
N TYR A 333 -2.24 13.86 0.76
CA TYR A 333 -2.21 15.12 1.47
C TYR A 333 -2.74 14.89 2.89
N GLY A 334 -3.02 15.96 3.60
CA GLY A 334 -3.50 15.91 4.97
C GLY A 334 -2.40 15.65 5.98
N MET A 335 -2.80 15.25 7.18
CA MET A 335 -1.89 15.27 8.34
C MET A 335 -0.78 14.23 8.21
N HIS A 336 -1.10 12.98 7.85
CA HIS A 336 -0.09 11.93 7.77
C HIS A 336 0.96 12.22 6.70
N ALA A 337 0.54 12.63 5.50
CA ALA A 337 1.46 12.99 4.41
C ALA A 337 2.32 14.21 4.79
N LEU A 338 1.73 15.22 5.45
CA LEU A 338 2.45 16.39 5.93
C LEU A 338 3.50 16.01 6.97
N GLU A 339 3.11 15.31 8.04
CA GLU A 339 4.02 14.83 9.10
C GLU A 339 5.16 13.99 8.52
N SER A 340 4.85 13.06 7.62
CA SER A 340 5.84 12.17 7.00
C SER A 340 6.86 12.96 6.17
N SER A 341 6.37 13.81 5.27
CA SER A 341 7.22 14.61 4.37
C SER A 341 8.15 15.53 5.16
N TYR A 342 7.63 16.13 6.23
CA TYR A 342 8.38 17.09 7.01
C TYR A 342 9.43 16.42 7.91
N LYS A 343 9.23 15.14 8.28
CA LYS A 343 10.24 14.26 8.90
C LYS A 343 11.20 13.62 7.88
N GLY A 344 11.11 13.99 6.61
CA GLY A 344 11.96 13.43 5.55
C GLY A 344 11.62 11.99 5.18
N LYS A 345 10.38 11.55 5.41
CA LYS A 345 9.90 10.20 5.06
C LYS A 345 8.98 10.26 3.83
N PRO A 346 9.22 9.43 2.81
CA PRO A 346 8.40 9.40 1.61
C PRO A 346 7.04 8.77 1.92
N TYR A 347 6.11 8.91 0.98
CA TYR A 347 4.77 8.35 1.07
C TYR A 347 4.22 8.16 -0.36
N ALA A 348 3.40 7.13 -0.56
CA ALA A 348 2.73 6.87 -1.84
C ALA A 348 1.20 6.96 -1.71
N GLY A 349 0.64 6.51 -0.60
CA GLY A 349 -0.75 6.66 -0.24
C GLY A 349 -0.84 7.31 1.15
N ALA A 350 -1.58 6.62 2.02
CA ALA A 350 -1.56 6.84 3.46
C ALA A 350 -1.27 5.49 4.13
N GLN A 351 -1.69 5.26 5.37
CA GLN A 351 -1.59 3.94 6.00
C GLN A 351 -2.08 2.80 5.08
N SER A 352 -1.24 1.77 4.96
CA SER A 352 -1.38 0.72 3.95
C SER A 352 -2.51 -0.24 4.24
N GLY A 353 -3.62 -0.11 3.52
CA GLY A 353 -4.74 -1.06 3.58
C GLY A 353 -4.32 -2.46 3.13
N GLY A 354 -3.47 -2.57 2.11
CA GLY A 354 -2.95 -3.86 1.65
C GLY A 354 -2.08 -4.56 2.71
N THR A 355 -1.35 -3.81 3.53
CA THR A 355 -0.63 -4.41 4.67
C THR A 355 -1.59 -4.96 5.70
N CYS A 356 -2.68 -4.23 6.00
CA CYS A 356 -3.74 -4.73 6.88
C CYS A 356 -4.35 -6.02 6.31
N ASP A 357 -4.60 -6.08 5.01
CA ASP A 357 -5.14 -7.27 4.36
C ASP A 357 -4.17 -8.47 4.48
N ILE A 358 -2.86 -8.26 4.27
CA ILE A 358 -1.83 -9.31 4.45
C ILE A 358 -1.79 -9.82 5.90
N LEU A 359 -1.81 -8.91 6.88
CA LEU A 359 -1.76 -9.27 8.30
C LEU A 359 -3.05 -9.94 8.77
N LEU A 360 -4.21 -9.53 8.25
CA LEU A 360 -5.49 -10.19 8.48
C LEU A 360 -5.46 -11.61 7.91
N ALA A 361 -5.03 -11.76 6.66
CA ALA A 361 -4.89 -13.08 6.03
C ALA A 361 -3.99 -13.99 6.85
N ALA A 362 -2.82 -13.51 7.28
CA ALA A 362 -1.92 -14.28 8.14
C ALA A 362 -2.56 -14.70 9.47
N THR A 363 -3.31 -13.81 10.10
CA THR A 363 -4.06 -14.11 11.34
C THR A 363 -5.07 -15.23 11.10
N ILE A 364 -5.91 -15.09 10.09
CA ILE A 364 -6.97 -16.06 9.77
C ILE A 364 -6.40 -17.40 9.32
N LEU A 365 -5.37 -17.39 8.46
CA LEU A 365 -4.67 -18.59 7.99
C LEU A 365 -3.89 -19.28 9.10
N SER A 366 -3.41 -18.56 10.13
CA SER A 366 -2.77 -19.18 11.30
C SER A 366 -3.79 -19.85 12.23
N GLY A 367 -5.00 -19.30 12.35
CA GLY A 367 -6.01 -19.79 13.31
C GLY A 367 -5.78 -19.37 14.75
N GLU A 368 -4.83 -18.47 14.97
CA GLU A 368 -4.53 -17.92 16.28
C GLU A 368 -4.30 -16.41 16.18
N SER A 369 -4.42 -15.70 17.30
CA SER A 369 -4.08 -14.29 17.33
C SER A 369 -2.60 -14.10 16.96
N MET A 370 -2.32 -13.14 16.09
CA MET A 370 -0.97 -12.72 15.73
C MET A 370 -0.50 -11.53 16.59
N TYR A 371 -1.37 -10.95 17.42
CA TYR A 371 -1.01 -9.83 18.30
C TYR A 371 -0.01 -10.28 19.37
N GLY A 372 1.03 -9.48 19.58
CA GLY A 372 2.10 -9.78 20.54
C GLY A 372 3.14 -10.80 20.04
N LYS A 373 3.03 -11.31 18.80
CA LYS A 373 3.94 -12.32 18.24
C LYS A 373 5.00 -11.69 17.36
N THR A 374 5.95 -10.97 17.98
CA THR A 374 6.97 -10.20 17.26
C THR A 374 7.74 -11.02 16.22
N ASP A 375 8.17 -12.23 16.57
CA ASP A 375 8.98 -13.09 15.68
C ASP A 375 8.20 -13.71 14.52
N LYS A 376 6.87 -13.57 14.50
CA LYS A 376 6.01 -13.93 13.35
C LYS A 376 5.58 -12.69 12.56
N VAL A 377 5.12 -11.65 13.26
CA VAL A 377 4.57 -10.43 12.63
C VAL A 377 5.64 -9.63 11.92
N MET A 378 6.77 -9.33 12.57
CA MET A 378 7.76 -8.42 11.98
C MET A 378 8.43 -8.96 10.71
N PRO A 379 8.84 -10.24 10.61
CA PRO A 379 9.32 -10.78 9.34
C PRO A 379 8.29 -10.69 8.21
N LEU A 380 7.02 -10.98 8.50
CA LEU A 380 5.93 -10.84 7.53
C LEU A 380 5.75 -9.37 7.11
N THR A 381 5.81 -8.43 8.06
CA THR A 381 5.74 -6.99 7.78
C THR A 381 6.91 -6.51 6.93
N LEU A 382 8.14 -6.99 7.14
CA LEU A 382 9.28 -6.65 6.28
C LEU A 382 9.07 -7.12 4.84
N GLY A 383 8.54 -8.34 4.65
CA GLY A 383 8.16 -8.84 3.34
C GLY A 383 7.05 -8.00 2.70
N ALA A 384 6.01 -7.67 3.46
CA ALA A 384 4.92 -6.80 2.99
C ALA A 384 5.42 -5.40 2.61
N ALA A 385 6.32 -4.80 3.39
CA ALA A 385 6.91 -3.50 3.09
C ALA A 385 7.70 -3.53 1.78
N ALA A 386 8.51 -4.58 1.58
CA ALA A 386 9.25 -4.74 0.34
C ALA A 386 8.35 -4.93 -0.89
N PHE A 387 7.26 -5.71 -0.76
CA PHE A 387 6.25 -5.87 -1.81
C PHE A 387 5.51 -4.55 -2.13
N MET A 388 5.07 -3.83 -1.11
CA MET A 388 4.34 -2.58 -1.30
C MET A 388 5.22 -1.51 -1.92
N ASN A 389 6.49 -1.44 -1.50
CA ASN A 389 7.46 -0.52 -2.05
C ASN A 389 7.83 -0.89 -3.49
N TYR A 390 8.03 -2.18 -3.78
CA TYR A 390 8.28 -2.68 -5.14
C TYR A 390 7.21 -2.19 -6.14
N GLY A 391 5.92 -2.26 -5.76
CA GLY A 391 4.85 -1.79 -6.64
C GLY A 391 4.62 -0.29 -6.68
N GLY A 392 5.38 0.49 -5.91
CA GLY A 392 5.12 1.92 -5.72
C GLY A 392 3.82 2.22 -4.98
N TYR A 393 3.22 1.21 -4.33
CA TYR A 393 1.92 1.33 -3.68
C TYR A 393 1.99 2.03 -2.32
N HIS A 394 3.00 1.67 -1.52
CA HIS A 394 3.26 2.26 -0.21
C HIS A 394 4.75 2.20 0.15
N THR A 395 5.15 3.10 1.03
CA THR A 395 6.50 3.19 1.62
C THR A 395 6.61 2.41 2.92
N PHE A 396 7.83 2.25 3.43
CA PHE A 396 8.05 1.65 4.76
C PHE A 396 7.38 2.47 5.86
N ASN A 397 7.25 3.78 5.67
CA ASN A 397 6.57 4.69 6.59
C ASN A 397 5.07 4.38 6.75
N GLU A 398 4.45 3.82 5.72
CA GLU A 398 3.03 3.47 5.70
C GLU A 398 2.74 2.02 6.10
N VAL A 399 3.78 1.19 6.20
CA VAL A 399 3.69 -0.28 6.39
C VAL A 399 4.24 -0.72 7.75
N VAL A 400 5.48 -0.33 8.08
CA VAL A 400 6.19 -0.82 9.27
C VAL A 400 5.45 -0.49 10.58
N PRO A 401 4.92 0.73 10.77
CA PRO A 401 4.18 1.06 12.00
C PRO A 401 2.95 0.17 12.27
N ILE A 402 2.30 -0.34 11.22
CA ILE A 402 1.15 -1.25 11.35
C ILE A 402 1.61 -2.58 11.94
N GLY A 403 2.67 -3.17 11.36
CA GLY A 403 3.26 -4.41 11.87
C GLY A 403 3.81 -4.27 13.27
N GLU A 404 4.46 -3.15 13.58
CA GLU A 404 4.97 -2.89 14.93
C GLU A 404 3.85 -2.82 15.96
N ALA A 405 2.76 -2.10 15.69
CA ALA A 405 1.62 -2.04 16.61
C ALA A 405 1.09 -3.45 16.92
N MET A 406 0.84 -4.24 15.87
CA MET A 406 0.36 -5.61 16.00
C MET A 406 1.37 -6.51 16.75
N SER A 407 2.66 -6.42 16.41
CA SER A 407 3.73 -7.21 17.01
C SER A 407 3.89 -6.99 18.51
N HIS A 408 3.52 -5.80 19.01
CA HIS A 408 3.52 -5.44 20.42
C HIS A 408 2.14 -5.59 21.09
N GLY A 409 1.16 -6.14 20.37
CA GLY A 409 -0.20 -6.35 20.88
C GLY A 409 -1.00 -5.06 21.08
N LYS A 410 -0.59 -3.96 20.43
CA LYS A 410 -1.19 -2.62 20.60
C LYS A 410 -2.11 -2.26 19.42
N PRO A 411 -3.11 -1.41 19.65
CA PRO A 411 -3.85 -0.80 18.56
C PRO A 411 -2.93 0.06 17.68
N PHE A 412 -3.15 0.01 16.36
CA PHE A 412 -2.52 0.90 15.41
C PHE A 412 -3.21 2.27 15.43
N VAL A 413 -2.40 3.33 15.42
CA VAL A 413 -2.85 4.72 15.35
C VAL A 413 -2.16 5.37 14.15
N PRO A 414 -2.91 5.95 13.19
CA PRO A 414 -2.37 6.55 11.98
C PRO A 414 -1.77 7.94 12.22
N SER A 415 -0.85 8.05 13.16
CA SER A 415 -0.08 9.27 13.44
C SER A 415 1.39 8.94 13.58
N ASN A 416 2.24 9.83 13.04
CA ASN A 416 3.68 9.70 13.19
C ASN A 416 4.19 10.15 14.57
N LYS A 417 3.28 10.46 15.50
CA LYS A 417 3.55 10.86 16.89
C LYS A 417 3.24 9.77 17.92
N SER A 418 2.83 8.57 17.49
CA SER A 418 2.52 7.50 18.46
C SER A 418 3.73 7.15 19.33
N ALA A 419 3.50 6.76 20.59
CA ALA A 419 4.56 6.47 21.56
C ALA A 419 5.54 5.36 21.13
N LEU A 420 5.19 4.56 20.11
CA LEU A 420 6.02 3.54 19.49
C LEU A 420 7.05 4.09 18.49
N GLN A 421 6.93 5.36 18.09
CA GLN A 421 7.75 6.00 17.05
C GLN A 421 8.72 7.03 17.63
N LYS A 422 9.26 6.77 18.82
CA LYS A 422 10.24 7.66 19.48
C LYS A 422 11.60 7.70 18.77
N SER A 423 11.96 6.62 18.06
CA SER A 423 13.16 6.54 17.24
C SER A 423 12.82 6.67 15.75
N ASP A 424 13.82 7.11 14.98
CA ASP A 424 13.68 7.26 13.52
C ASP A 424 13.23 5.95 12.87
N LEU A 425 12.36 6.07 11.87
CA LEU A 425 11.83 4.92 11.13
C LEU A 425 12.95 4.01 10.58
N TYR A 426 14.01 4.59 10.03
CA TYR A 426 15.06 3.82 9.35
C TYR A 426 16.04 3.18 10.33
N ASP A 427 16.16 3.72 11.55
CA ASP A 427 16.78 3.00 12.67
C ASP A 427 15.97 1.76 13.06
N ARG A 428 14.65 1.90 13.17
CA ARG A 428 13.75 0.78 13.51
C ARG A 428 13.76 -0.28 12.41
N VAL A 429 13.69 0.11 11.14
CA VAL A 429 13.82 -0.82 10.00
C VAL A 429 15.15 -1.57 10.07
N GLN A 430 16.26 -0.87 10.31
CA GLN A 430 17.56 -1.50 10.47
C GLN A 430 17.61 -2.48 11.65
N ALA A 431 16.98 -2.17 12.78
CA ALA A 431 16.91 -3.06 13.94
C ALA A 431 16.13 -4.35 13.62
N HIS A 432 14.98 -4.22 12.95
CA HIS A 432 14.18 -5.38 12.54
C HIS A 432 14.90 -6.22 11.49
N THR A 433 15.59 -5.61 10.53
CA THR A 433 16.36 -6.35 9.53
C THR A 433 17.55 -7.08 10.15
N LYS A 434 18.23 -6.49 11.14
CA LYS A 434 19.28 -7.15 11.92
C LYS A 434 18.77 -8.40 12.62
N LYS A 435 17.56 -8.34 13.19
CA LYS A 435 16.96 -9.43 13.96
C LYS A 435 16.44 -10.57 13.08
N HIS A 436 15.88 -10.25 11.91
CA HIS A 436 15.08 -11.19 11.13
C HIS A 436 15.66 -11.57 9.76
N LEU A 437 16.75 -10.94 9.32
CA LEU A 437 17.40 -11.26 8.05
C LEU A 437 18.83 -11.77 8.27
N LYS A 438 19.41 -12.35 7.22
CA LYS A 438 20.81 -12.80 7.24
C LYS A 438 21.76 -11.62 7.47
N PRO A 439 22.90 -11.82 8.16
CA PRO A 439 23.88 -10.75 8.43
C PRO A 439 24.34 -10.00 7.16
N MET A 440 24.55 -10.72 6.05
CA MET A 440 24.95 -10.09 4.79
C MET A 440 23.89 -9.13 4.25
N THR A 441 22.60 -9.51 4.31
CA THR A 441 21.47 -8.65 3.91
C THR A 441 21.41 -7.40 4.77
N PHE A 442 21.58 -7.55 6.09
CA PHE A 442 21.65 -6.43 7.03
C PHE A 442 22.81 -5.47 6.74
N ASN A 443 24.00 -5.97 6.40
CA ASN A 443 25.17 -5.13 6.10
C ASN A 443 24.94 -4.28 4.82
N VAL A 444 24.33 -4.86 3.79
CA VAL A 444 23.98 -4.12 2.58
C VAL A 444 22.93 -3.04 2.88
N ILE A 445 21.89 -3.36 3.65
CA ILE A 445 20.88 -2.39 4.11
C ILE A 445 21.52 -1.25 4.90
N SER A 446 22.48 -1.57 5.77
CA SER A 446 23.22 -0.58 6.56
C SER A 446 24.04 0.35 5.66
N SER A 447 24.60 -0.16 4.56
CA SER A 447 25.33 0.66 3.59
C SER A 447 24.41 1.67 2.89
N TYR A 448 23.20 1.26 2.49
CA TYR A 448 22.19 2.18 1.94
C TYR A 448 21.77 3.25 2.96
N LYS A 449 21.66 2.87 4.24
CA LYS A 449 21.32 3.81 5.32
C LYS A 449 22.43 4.83 5.54
N ASN A 450 23.69 4.41 5.52
CA ASN A 450 24.82 5.32 5.67
C ASN A 450 24.83 6.37 4.54
N VAL A 451 24.64 5.94 3.29
CA VAL A 451 24.51 6.86 2.15
C VAL A 451 23.34 7.84 2.33
N HIS A 452 22.19 7.37 2.84
CA HIS A 452 21.07 8.26 3.13
C HIS A 452 21.43 9.31 4.19
N ASN A 453 22.06 8.89 5.29
CA ASN A 453 22.46 9.78 6.37
C ASN A 453 23.49 10.81 5.90
N ASP A 454 24.50 10.40 5.13
CA ASP A 454 25.52 11.29 4.58
C ASP A 454 24.90 12.39 3.71
N ILE A 455 23.95 12.02 2.83
CA ILE A 455 23.22 12.98 1.99
C ILE A 455 22.38 13.94 2.86
N VAL A 456 21.67 13.43 3.86
CA VAL A 456 20.86 14.25 4.76
C VAL A 456 21.73 15.24 5.53
N ASP A 457 22.88 14.81 6.02
CA ASP A 457 23.79 15.64 6.80
C ASP A 457 24.48 16.69 5.92
N GLN A 458 24.88 16.33 4.69
CA GLN A 458 25.33 17.30 3.69
C GLN A 458 24.25 18.37 3.42
N LEU A 459 23.00 17.96 3.19
CA LEU A 459 21.90 18.89 2.92
C LEU A 459 21.61 19.81 4.11
N LYS A 460 21.77 19.35 5.35
CA LYS A 460 21.64 20.20 6.55
C LYS A 460 22.77 21.24 6.64
N GLN A 461 23.98 20.90 6.20
CA GLN A 461 25.10 21.83 6.14
C GLN A 461 24.90 22.89 5.05
N GLU A 462 24.44 22.47 3.87
CA GLU A 462 24.16 23.35 2.72
C GLU A 462 22.93 24.25 2.95
N HIS A 463 21.91 23.71 3.61
CA HIS A 463 20.65 24.39 3.86
C HIS A 463 20.37 24.48 5.36
N LYS A 464 20.89 25.52 6.03
CA LYS A 464 20.68 25.75 7.47
C LYS A 464 19.19 25.84 7.89
N SER A 465 18.29 26.14 6.96
CA SER A 465 16.84 26.16 7.18
C SER A 465 16.16 24.79 7.08
N LEU A 466 16.87 23.75 6.63
CA LEU A 466 16.38 22.38 6.56
C LEU A 466 16.25 21.80 7.98
N SER A 467 15.01 21.75 8.46
CA SER A 467 14.65 20.98 9.66
C SER A 467 13.78 19.78 9.31
N LEU A 468 14.14 18.64 9.89
CA LEU A 468 13.36 17.40 9.90
C LEU A 468 12.59 17.21 11.22
N ASP A 469 12.72 18.17 12.13
CA ASP A 469 12.05 18.17 13.40
C ASP A 469 10.68 18.85 13.29
N ILE A 470 9.64 18.20 13.82
CA ILE A 470 8.27 18.69 13.86
C ILE A 470 7.83 18.78 15.32
N ASN A 471 8.49 19.64 16.09
CA ASN A 471 8.13 19.84 17.49
C ASN A 471 6.89 20.71 17.71
N ASP A 472 6.19 21.21 16.67
CA ASP A 472 5.08 22.14 16.89
C ASP A 472 3.99 22.20 15.79
N LEU A 473 3.58 21.03 15.26
CA LEU A 473 2.19 20.92 14.80
C LEU A 473 1.36 20.73 16.07
N SER A 474 0.94 21.84 16.71
CA SER A 474 0.29 21.93 18.03
C SER A 474 -0.36 20.62 18.49
N ASP A 475 0.02 20.12 19.66
CA ASP A 475 -0.54 18.93 20.32
C ASP A 475 -2.06 19.02 20.63
N THR A 476 -2.73 20.07 20.20
CA THR A 476 -4.01 20.50 20.74
C THR A 476 -5.23 19.99 19.98
N ILE A 477 -5.11 19.24 18.88
CA ILE A 477 -6.31 18.90 18.14
C ILE A 477 -6.28 17.52 17.45
N TYR A 478 -7.24 16.67 17.81
CA TYR A 478 -7.93 15.66 16.98
C TYR A 478 -7.76 14.16 17.24
N TYR A 479 -6.87 13.66 18.11
CA TYR A 479 -6.75 12.19 18.31
C TYR A 479 -7.36 11.61 19.59
N THR A 480 -8.01 12.45 20.41
CA THR A 480 -8.90 11.98 21.48
C THR A 480 -10.31 12.52 21.23
N LYS A 481 -11.15 11.67 20.65
CA LYS A 481 -12.48 11.38 21.17
C LYS A 481 -12.85 9.96 20.79
#